data_AF-A0A191VK25-F1
#
_entry.id   AF-A0A191VK25-F1
#
_cell.length_a   1.000
_cell.length_b   1.000
_cell.length_c   1.000
_cell.angle_alpha   90.00
_cell.angle_beta   90.00
_cell.angle_gamma   90.00
#
_symmetry.space_group_name_H-M   'P 1'
#
loop_
_entity.id
_entity.type
_entity.pdbx_description
1 polymer ?
#
loop_
_entity_poly.entity_id
_entity_poly.type
_entity_poly.pdbx_seq_one_letter_code
_entity_poly.pdbx_strand_id
1 'polypeptide(L)' 'AFSIRYGNLFYNPFHILSITFLYGSTLLFAMHGATVLAVSRYGGDREIEQITDRGTASERAAL' A
#
# COMPACT_ATOMS: atom_id res chain seq x y z
N ALA A 1 -17.80 -14.81 -21.13
CA ALA A 1 -19.19 -15.18 -20.79
C ALA A 1 -19.69 -14.57 -19.48
N PHE A 2 -18.95 -14.61 -18.37
CA PHE A 2 -19.42 -14.18 -17.04
C PHE A 2 -19.92 -12.72 -16.99
N SER A 3 -19.07 -11.72 -17.30
CA SER A 3 -19.49 -10.29 -17.26
C SER A 3 -20.66 -9.97 -18.21
N ILE A 4 -20.65 -10.53 -19.41
CA ILE A 4 -21.73 -10.36 -20.40
C ILE A 4 -23.04 -10.99 -19.87
N ARG A 5 -22.97 -12.19 -19.29
CA ARG A 5 -24.15 -12.90 -18.74
C ARG A 5 -24.78 -12.15 -17.57
N TYR A 6 -24.00 -11.42 -16.79
CA TYR A 6 -24.47 -10.66 -15.63
C TYR A 6 -24.56 -9.14 -15.89
N GLY A 7 -24.68 -8.72 -17.16
CA GLY A 7 -25.04 -7.34 -17.48
C GLY A 7 -23.95 -6.29 -17.16
N ASN A 8 -22.69 -6.62 -17.47
CA ASN A 8 -21.51 -5.77 -17.29
C ASN A 8 -21.09 -5.52 -15.82
N LEU A 9 -20.07 -6.24 -15.38
CA LEU A 9 -19.53 -6.16 -14.02
C LEU A 9 -18.88 -4.82 -13.66
N PHE A 10 -18.61 -3.93 -14.61
CA PHE A 10 -18.13 -2.59 -14.26
C PHE A 10 -19.15 -1.80 -13.42
N TYR A 11 -20.42 -2.17 -13.44
CA TYR A 11 -21.47 -1.58 -12.60
C TYR A 11 -21.75 -2.35 -11.31
N ASN A 12 -21.04 -3.47 -11.05
CA ASN A 12 -21.15 -4.18 -9.78
C ASN A 12 -20.29 -3.48 -8.71
N PRO A 13 -20.87 -3.07 -7.57
CA PRO A 13 -20.14 -2.31 -6.56
C PRO A 13 -18.98 -3.08 -5.93
N PHE A 14 -19.10 -4.40 -5.73
CA PHE A 14 -18.01 -5.22 -5.19
C PHE A 14 -16.87 -5.42 -6.19
N HIS A 15 -17.19 -5.49 -7.49
CA HIS A 15 -16.16 -5.56 -8.53
C HIS A 15 -15.38 -4.23 -8.63
N ILE A 16 -16.08 -3.09 -8.53
CA ILE A 16 -15.43 -1.77 -8.43
C ILE A 16 -14.53 -1.73 -7.19
N LEU A 17 -15.03 -2.11 -6.02
CA LEU A 17 -14.22 -2.16 -4.79
C LEU A 17 -13.00 -3.06 -4.96
N SER A 18 -13.14 -4.22 -5.61
CA SER A 18 -12.02 -5.13 -5.87
C SER A 18 -10.95 -4.48 -6.76
N ILE A 19 -11.33 -3.75 -7.81
CA ILE A 19 -10.39 -3.01 -8.66
C ILE A 19 -9.71 -1.90 -7.85
N THR A 20 -10.46 -1.15 -7.04
CA THR A 20 -9.91 -0.11 -6.16
C THR A 20 -8.88 -0.69 -5.19
N PHE A 21 -9.17 -1.82 -4.55
CA PHE A 21 -8.20 -2.47 -3.66
C PHE A 21 -7.01 -3.05 -4.43
N LEU A 22 -7.19 -3.55 -5.65
CA LEU A 22 -6.09 -4.01 -6.49
C LEU A 22 -5.11 -2.88 -6.80
N TYR A 23 -5.61 -1.75 -7.31
CA TYR A 23 -4.79 -0.58 -7.59
C TYR A 23 -4.24 0.08 -6.32
N GLY A 24 -5.05 0.13 -5.27
CA GLY A 24 -4.63 0.66 -3.97
C GLY A 24 -3.49 -0.16 -3.35
N SER A 25 -3.52 -1.49 -3.49
CA SER A 25 -2.46 -2.37 -2.95
C SER A 25 -1.14 -2.18 -3.68
N THR A 26 -1.16 -2.13 -5.02
CA THR A 26 0.07 -1.90 -5.79
C THR A 26 0.64 -0.51 -5.53
N LEU A 27 -0.22 0.51 -5.45
CA LEU A 27 0.18 1.88 -5.11
C LEU A 27 0.78 1.97 -3.70
N LEU A 28 0.08 1.46 -2.68
CA LEU A 28 0.54 1.53 -1.29
C LEU A 28 1.84 0.75 -1.08
N PHE A 29 1.98 -0.42 -1.69
CA PHE A 29 3.20 -1.21 -1.53
C PHE A 29 4.39 -0.59 -2.25
N ALA A 30 4.18 0.04 -3.42
CA ALA A 30 5.21 0.81 -4.09
C ALA A 30 5.65 2.01 -3.23
N MET A 31 4.70 2.77 -2.67
CA MET A 31 5.01 3.89 -1.77
C MET A 31 5.74 3.41 -0.51
N HIS A 32 5.20 2.42 0.19
CA HIS A 32 5.76 1.91 1.43
C HIS A 32 7.16 1.29 1.24
N GLY A 33 7.31 0.39 0.27
CA GLY A 33 8.59 -0.26 0.00
C GLY A 33 9.68 0.73 -0.43
N ALA A 34 9.34 1.71 -1.28
CA ALA A 34 10.27 2.76 -1.68
C ALA A 34 10.67 3.65 -0.48
N THR A 35 9.71 4.02 0.38
CA THR A 35 9.96 4.81 1.58
C THR A 35 10.89 4.08 2.55
N VAL A 36 10.61 2.81 2.87
CA VAL A 36 11.46 2.00 3.76
C VAL A 36 12.89 1.90 3.22
N LEU A 37 13.05 1.64 1.92
CA LEU A 37 14.38 1.60 1.30
C LEU A 37 15.07 2.98 1.32
N ALA A 38 14.35 4.07 1.13
CA ALA A 38 14.90 5.43 1.19
C ALA A 38 15.41 5.80 2.59
N VAL A 39 14.75 5.30 3.65
CA VAL A 39 15.17 5.50 5.05
C VAL A 39 16.00 4.34 5.63
N SER A 40 16.34 3.32 4.84
CA SER A 40 17.17 2.17 5.27
C SER A 40 18.53 2.60 5.82
N ARG A 41 19.11 3.69 5.32
CA ARG A 41 20.35 4.29 5.85
C ARG A 41 20.25 4.78 7.30
N TYR A 42 19.03 4.91 7.83
CA TYR A 42 18.73 5.24 9.23
C TYR A 42 18.18 4.03 10.01
N GLY A 43 18.24 2.82 9.43
CA GLY A 43 17.68 1.60 10.01
C GLY A 43 16.15 1.51 9.91
N GLY A 44 15.53 2.15 8.92
CA GLY A 44 14.07 2.15 8.76
C GLY A 44 13.44 0.79 8.43
N ASP A 45 14.23 -0.19 8.00
CA ASP A 45 13.82 -1.58 7.81
C ASP A 45 13.61 -2.34 9.13
N ARG A 46 14.13 -1.81 10.25
CA ARG A 46 13.93 -2.34 11.62
C ARG A 46 12.62 -1.82 12.20
N GLU A 47 11.52 -2.14 11.53
CA GLU A 47 10.21 -1.53 11.79
C GLU A 47 9.69 -1.78 13.21
N ILE A 48 9.95 -2.96 13.79
CA ILE A 48 9.53 -3.28 15.16
C ILE A 48 10.13 -2.28 16.16
N GLU A 49 11.44 -2.07 16.09
CA GLU A 49 12.13 -1.12 16.96
C GLU A 49 11.66 0.30 16.70
N GLN A 50 11.49 0.70 15.43
CA GLN A 50 10.97 2.02 15.06
C GLN A 50 9.53 2.28 15.53
N ILE A 51 8.70 1.24 15.65
CA ILE A 51 7.33 1.32 16.18
C ILE A 51 7.36 1.49 17.71
N THR A 52 8.22 0.73 18.40
CA THR A 52 8.31 0.78 19.87
C THR A 52 9.06 2.00 20.40
N ASP A 53 10.08 2.46 19.66
CA ASP A 53 10.93 3.62 19.99
C ASP A 53 11.24 4.39 18.70
N ARG A 54 10.52 5.50 18.51
CA ARG A 54 10.50 6.24 17.25
C ARG A 54 11.85 6.92 16.99
N GLY A 55 12.56 6.47 15.96
CA GLY A 55 13.81 7.08 15.50
C GLY A 55 13.65 8.07 14.33
N THR A 56 14.77 8.66 13.91
CA THR A 56 14.80 9.61 12.78
C THR A 56 14.36 9.00 11.44
N ALA A 57 14.42 7.67 11.30
CA ALA A 57 13.91 6.96 10.12
C ALA A 57 12.40 7.18 9.97
N SER A 58 11.62 6.85 11.01
CA SER A 58 10.16 7.05 11.05
C SER A 58 9.75 8.52 11.00
N GLU A 59 10.51 9.41 11.65
CA GLU A 59 10.25 10.85 11.59
C GLU A 59 10.39 11.39 10.15
N ARG A 60 11.43 10.98 9.43
CA ARG A 60 11.64 11.39 8.04
C ARG A 60 10.68 10.72 7.06
N ALA A 61 10.24 9.50 7.34
CA ALA A 61 9.26 8.80 6.51
C ALA A 61 7.86 9.44 6.56
N ALA A 62 7.55 10.17 7.64
CA ALA A 62 6.23 10.79 7.86
C ALA A 62 6.12 12.27 7.42
N LEU A 63 7.24 12.97 7.25
CA LEU A 63 7.31 14.38 6.84
C LEU A 63 7.22 14.54 5.31
#